data_AF-A0A3N0XX42-F1
#
_entry.id   AF-A0A3N0XX42-F1
#
_cell.length_a   1.000
_cell.length_b   1.000
_cell.length_c   1.000
_cell.angle_alpha   90.00
_cell.angle_beta   90.00
_cell.angle_gamma   90.00
#
_symmetry.space_group_name_H-M   'P 1'
#
loop_
_entity.id
_entity.type
_entity.pdbx_description
1 polymer ?
#
loop_
_entity_poly.entity_id
_entity_poly.type
_entity_poly.pdbx_seq_one_letter_code
_entity_poly.pdbx_strand_id
1 'polypeptide(L)'
;MAIENLLPANFGYAIFTYMYGFVMLSYLALQVGGARKKYGIKYPTMYSDKEPVFNCIQRAHQNTLEVYPQWLVFQTIAALEYPLVASVLGVIWVTSRFSYAWGYYTGGCAQDDGERTAHVRLRATVCLRRKTAEYISYCEPQEKLKKSAGEIRSMSGFLDGIRCGDCECNVDWGEKRNTIASIAAGVLFFTGWWIIIDAAIMYPKEEEFHHAYHTCGVIATIAFLMINAVSNGQVRGDSYSEGCLGQTGARIWLFIGFMLAFGSLIASMWILFGGFVVTDKKDLSVYPGIAVFFQNAFIFFGGLVFKFGRTEDLWQ
;
A
#
# COMPACT_ATOMS: atom_id res chain seq x y z
N MET A 1 2.61 -41.47 12.75
CA MET A 1 3.39 -40.28 12.37
C MET A 1 3.48 -39.39 13.59
N ALA A 2 4.68 -39.17 14.13
CA ALA A 2 4.87 -38.26 15.24
C ALA A 2 4.62 -36.80 14.77
N ILE A 3 4.00 -35.99 15.63
CA ILE A 3 3.65 -34.57 15.38
C ILE A 3 4.86 -33.74 14.91
N GLU A 4 6.07 -34.19 15.27
CA GLU A 4 7.35 -33.58 14.90
C GLU A 4 7.60 -33.50 13.38
N ASN A 5 6.99 -34.38 12.58
CA ASN A 5 7.16 -34.36 11.12
C ASN A 5 6.11 -33.49 10.38
N LEU A 6 5.17 -32.88 11.10
CA LEU A 6 4.09 -32.08 10.51
C LEU A 6 4.43 -30.57 10.48
N LEU A 7 5.33 -30.11 11.35
CA LEU A 7 5.67 -28.69 11.49
C LEU A 7 7.08 -28.42 10.95
N PRO A 8 7.28 -27.32 10.19
CA PRO A 8 8.59 -26.97 9.67
C PRO A 8 9.57 -26.66 10.82
N ALA A 9 10.84 -27.02 10.61
CA ALA A 9 11.90 -26.62 11.52
C ALA A 9 11.86 -25.10 11.70
N ASN A 10 11.90 -24.61 12.95
CA ASN A 10 11.78 -23.20 13.36
C ASN A 10 10.34 -22.64 13.51
N PHE A 11 9.28 -23.46 13.43
CA PHE A 11 7.92 -22.98 13.68
C PHE A 11 7.71 -22.40 15.11
N GLY A 12 8.60 -22.73 16.06
CA GLY A 12 8.59 -22.17 17.41
C GLY A 12 8.61 -20.63 17.44
N TYR A 13 9.27 -19.96 16.49
CA TYR A 13 9.27 -18.50 16.42
C TYR A 13 7.89 -17.92 16.11
N ALA A 14 7.10 -18.60 15.27
CA ALA A 14 5.74 -18.16 14.95
C ALA A 14 4.83 -18.25 16.18
N ILE A 15 5.02 -19.27 17.03
CA ILE A 15 4.31 -19.43 18.30
C ILE A 15 4.60 -18.24 19.23
N PHE A 16 5.85 -17.81 19.35
CA PHE A 16 6.18 -16.61 20.13
C PHE A 16 5.51 -15.35 19.58
N THR A 17 5.39 -15.22 18.26
CA THR A 17 4.65 -14.12 17.64
C THR A 17 3.16 -14.14 17.97
N TYR A 18 2.51 -15.32 18.01
CA TYR A 18 1.11 -15.43 18.44
C TYR A 18 0.93 -15.08 19.92
N MET A 19 1.82 -15.56 20.78
CA MET A 19 1.85 -15.20 22.20
C MET A 19 2.01 -13.69 22.38
N TYR A 20 2.85 -13.05 21.57
CA TYR A 20 3.02 -11.59 21.59
C TYR A 20 1.75 -10.85 21.14
N GLY A 21 1.04 -11.36 20.12
CA GLY A 21 -0.26 -10.83 19.71
C GLY A 21 -1.33 -10.94 20.81
N PHE A 22 -1.34 -12.04 21.57
CA PHE A 22 -2.24 -12.21 22.72
C PHE A 22 -1.94 -11.19 23.84
N VAL A 23 -0.65 -10.95 24.13
CA VAL A 23 -0.23 -9.91 25.09
C VAL A 23 -0.68 -8.52 24.63
N MET A 24 -0.55 -8.21 23.34
CA MET A 24 -1.05 -6.96 22.76
C MET A 24 -2.56 -6.81 22.97
N LEU A 25 -3.37 -7.80 22.60
CA LEU A 25 -4.82 -7.73 22.79
C LEU A 25 -5.21 -7.54 24.26
N SER A 26 -4.55 -8.27 25.16
CA SER A 26 -4.75 -8.16 26.59
C SER A 26 -4.39 -6.76 27.12
N TYR A 27 -3.29 -6.18 26.65
CA TYR A 27 -2.89 -4.81 27.01
C TYR A 27 -3.95 -3.79 26.60
N LEU A 28 -4.42 -3.82 25.35
CA LEU A 28 -5.46 -2.86 24.90
C LEU A 28 -6.77 -3.06 25.68
N ALA A 29 -7.14 -4.30 26.00
CA ALA A 29 -8.33 -4.60 26.81
C ALA A 29 -8.21 -4.05 28.25
N LEU A 30 -7.03 -4.18 28.87
CA LEU A 30 -6.76 -3.62 30.20
C LEU A 30 -6.79 -2.09 30.19
N GLN A 31 -6.30 -1.44 29.12
CA GLN A 31 -6.39 0.01 28.95
C GLN A 31 -7.84 0.50 28.85
N VAL A 32 -8.69 -0.21 28.09
CA VAL A 32 -10.13 0.05 28.05
C VAL A 32 -10.76 -0.14 29.43
N GLY A 33 -10.44 -1.24 30.14
CA GLY A 33 -10.95 -1.51 31.48
C GLY A 33 -10.55 -0.45 32.51
N GLY A 34 -9.30 0.02 32.44
CA GLY A 34 -8.80 1.14 33.24
C GLY A 34 -9.51 2.45 32.93
N ALA A 35 -9.69 2.76 31.64
CA ALA A 35 -10.42 3.94 31.20
C ALA A 35 -11.90 3.91 31.65
N ARG A 36 -12.58 2.75 31.58
CA ARG A 36 -13.96 2.60 32.10
C ARG A 36 -14.07 2.95 33.58
N LYS A 37 -13.09 2.51 34.39
CA LYS A 37 -13.04 2.85 35.82
C LYS A 37 -12.77 4.34 36.05
N LYS A 38 -11.89 4.95 35.25
CA LYS A 38 -11.53 6.37 35.35
C LYS A 38 -12.70 7.31 35.02
N TYR A 39 -13.46 6.99 33.98
CA TYR A 39 -14.59 7.81 33.51
C TYR A 39 -15.95 7.38 34.07
N GLY A 40 -16.00 6.37 34.96
CA GLY A 40 -17.24 5.95 35.62
C GLY A 40 -18.31 5.35 34.70
N ILE A 41 -17.91 4.78 33.56
CA ILE A 41 -18.85 4.29 32.54
C ILE A 41 -19.34 2.90 32.93
N LYS A 42 -20.60 2.83 33.40
CA LYS A 42 -21.25 1.58 33.82
C LYS A 42 -21.59 0.72 32.60
N TYR A 43 -21.33 -0.59 32.68
CA TYR A 43 -21.86 -1.54 31.70
C TYR A 43 -23.39 -1.44 31.63
N PRO A 44 -24.03 -1.46 30.44
CA PRO A 44 -23.56 -1.98 29.16
C PRO A 44 -23.12 -0.93 28.12
N THR A 45 -22.95 0.34 28.49
CA THR A 45 -22.68 1.40 27.49
C THR A 45 -21.28 1.24 26.87
N MET A 46 -21.24 1.17 25.54
CA MET A 46 -20.01 0.94 24.78
C MET A 46 -19.25 2.24 24.49
N TYR A 47 -20.01 3.29 24.15
CA TYR A 47 -19.54 4.65 23.92
C TYR A 47 -20.26 5.58 24.90
N SER A 48 -19.62 6.70 25.25
CA SER A 48 -20.24 7.75 26.06
C SER A 48 -20.27 9.04 25.28
N ASP A 49 -21.39 9.76 25.30
CA ASP A 49 -21.51 11.04 24.61
C ASP A 49 -20.77 12.18 25.34
N LYS A 50 -20.38 11.95 26.60
CA LYS A 50 -19.79 12.96 27.49
C LYS A 50 -18.27 12.97 27.47
N GLU A 51 -17.63 11.85 27.14
CA GLU A 51 -16.17 11.68 27.22
C GLU A 51 -15.63 11.14 25.88
N PRO A 52 -15.22 12.03 24.94
CA PRO A 52 -14.69 11.60 23.65
C PRO A 52 -13.37 10.82 23.80
N VAL A 53 -12.62 11.05 24.88
CA VAL A 53 -11.36 10.35 25.17
C VAL A 53 -11.55 8.85 25.32
N PHE A 54 -12.59 8.47 26.04
CA PHE A 54 -12.95 7.06 26.23
C PHE A 54 -13.34 6.39 24.91
N ASN A 55 -14.10 7.09 24.07
CA ASN A 55 -14.54 6.58 22.77
C ASN A 55 -13.37 6.29 21.84
N CYS A 56 -12.34 7.15 21.83
CA CYS A 56 -11.12 6.91 21.04
C CYS A 56 -10.35 5.69 21.51
N ILE A 57 -10.18 5.50 22.83
CA ILE A 57 -9.52 4.32 23.40
C ILE A 57 -10.29 3.04 23.01
N GLN A 58 -11.61 3.09 23.12
CA GLN A 58 -12.50 1.98 22.76
C GLN A 58 -12.44 1.66 21.27
N ARG A 59 -12.43 2.68 20.40
CA ARG A 59 -12.35 2.49 18.94
C ARG A 59 -11.00 1.90 18.52
N ALA A 60 -9.90 2.32 19.13
CA ALA A 60 -8.57 1.76 18.85
C ALA A 60 -8.50 0.26 19.18
N HIS A 61 -9.11 -0.14 20.31
CA HIS A 61 -9.23 -1.56 20.67
C HIS A 61 -10.12 -2.33 19.70
N GLN A 62 -11.31 -1.81 19.37
CA GLN A 62 -12.24 -2.47 18.45
C GLN A 62 -11.68 -2.62 17.04
N ASN A 63 -11.04 -1.60 16.49
CA ASN A 63 -10.38 -1.71 15.19
C ASN A 63 -9.32 -2.82 15.19
N THR A 64 -8.62 -3.02 16.31
CA THR A 64 -7.67 -4.12 16.44
C THR A 64 -8.38 -5.47 16.43
N LEU A 65 -9.50 -5.60 17.15
CA LEU A 65 -10.30 -6.83 17.16
C LEU A 65 -10.95 -7.16 15.82
N GLU A 66 -11.34 -6.14 15.04
CA GLU A 66 -11.92 -6.33 13.70
C GLU A 66 -10.87 -6.89 12.71
N VAL A 67 -9.61 -6.44 12.81
CA VAL A 67 -8.54 -6.82 11.86
C VAL A 67 -7.76 -8.07 12.31
N TYR A 68 -7.72 -8.34 13.62
CA TYR A 68 -6.89 -9.41 14.18
C TYR A 68 -7.22 -10.82 13.66
N PRO A 69 -8.49 -11.24 13.51
CA PRO A 69 -8.82 -12.57 12.97
C PRO A 69 -8.31 -12.75 11.53
N GLN A 70 -8.45 -11.72 10.70
CA GLN A 70 -7.93 -11.74 9.33
C GLN A 70 -6.40 -11.84 9.32
N TRP A 71 -5.74 -11.08 10.20
CA TRP A 71 -4.29 -11.16 10.36
C TRP A 71 -3.82 -12.54 10.82
N LEU A 72 -4.52 -13.19 11.77
CA LEU A 72 -4.19 -14.55 12.23
C LEU A 72 -4.22 -15.58 11.10
N VAL A 73 -5.22 -15.52 10.21
CA VAL A 73 -5.34 -16.45 9.07
C VAL A 73 -4.14 -16.29 8.13
N PHE A 74 -3.85 -15.06 7.70
CA PHE A 74 -2.73 -14.81 6.79
C PHE A 74 -1.37 -15.11 7.42
N GLN A 75 -1.21 -14.80 8.70
CA GLN A 75 0.01 -15.11 9.46
C GLN A 75 0.21 -16.63 9.58
N THR A 76 -0.86 -17.41 9.76
CA THR A 76 -0.78 -18.88 9.86
C THR A 76 -0.39 -19.50 8.54
N ILE A 77 -1.01 -19.07 7.44
CA ILE A 77 -0.66 -19.55 6.09
C ILE A 77 0.82 -19.22 5.79
N ALA A 78 1.25 -17.98 6.06
CA ALA A 78 2.63 -17.58 5.83
C ALA A 78 3.64 -18.31 6.74
N ALA A 79 3.26 -18.61 7.98
CA ALA A 79 4.14 -19.30 8.93
C ALA A 79 4.33 -20.80 8.62
N LEU A 80 3.36 -21.42 7.94
CA LEU A 80 3.48 -22.82 7.50
C LEU A 80 4.49 -22.97 6.36
N GLU A 81 4.54 -21.99 5.45
CA GLU A 81 5.47 -22.01 4.31
C GLU A 81 6.85 -21.40 4.67
N TYR A 82 6.86 -20.25 5.35
CA TYR A 82 8.06 -19.46 5.63
C TYR A 82 8.11 -18.98 7.10
N PRO A 83 8.39 -19.88 8.08
CA PRO A 83 8.23 -19.59 9.50
C PRO A 83 9.08 -18.41 10.01
N LEU A 84 10.31 -18.25 9.51
CA LEU A 84 11.24 -17.22 9.99
C LEU A 84 10.81 -15.82 9.50
N VAL A 85 10.55 -15.68 8.20
CA VAL A 85 10.11 -14.41 7.60
C VAL A 85 8.75 -13.98 8.15
N ALA A 86 7.82 -14.93 8.25
CA ALA A 86 6.50 -14.67 8.83
C ALA A 86 6.61 -14.18 10.27
N SER A 87 7.51 -14.76 11.08
CA SER A 87 7.71 -14.35 12.48
C SER A 87 8.20 -12.90 12.60
N VAL A 88 9.19 -12.50 11.78
CA VAL A 88 9.73 -11.13 11.77
C VAL A 88 8.65 -10.12 11.36
N LEU A 89 7.94 -10.39 10.26
CA LEU A 89 6.87 -9.51 9.79
C LEU A 89 5.71 -9.43 10.80
N GLY A 90 5.38 -10.54 11.45
CA GLY A 90 4.34 -10.58 12.47
C GLY A 90 4.70 -9.74 13.70
N VAL A 91 5.95 -9.77 14.16
CA VAL A 91 6.42 -8.90 15.27
C VAL A 91 6.37 -7.42 14.88
N ILE A 92 6.76 -7.07 13.64
CA ILE A 92 6.64 -5.71 13.12
C ILE A 92 5.18 -5.26 13.11
N TRP A 93 4.26 -6.14 12.72
CA TRP A 93 2.84 -5.82 12.73
C TRP A 93 2.31 -5.58 14.15
N VAL A 94 2.59 -6.49 15.09
CA VAL A 94 2.13 -6.35 16.49
C VAL A 94 2.71 -5.09 17.14
N THR A 95 4.01 -4.80 16.96
CA THR A 95 4.62 -3.56 17.46
C THR A 95 3.98 -2.31 16.87
N SER A 96 3.65 -2.31 15.57
CA SER A 96 2.99 -1.18 14.91
C SER A 96 1.61 -0.86 15.52
N ARG A 97 0.88 -1.86 16.01
CA ARG A 97 -0.44 -1.67 16.65
C ARG A 97 -0.33 -0.97 18.00
N PHE A 98 0.74 -1.18 18.76
CA PHE A 98 0.99 -0.40 19.98
C PHE A 98 1.20 1.08 19.66
N SER A 99 1.99 1.39 18.62
CA SER A 99 2.18 2.78 18.16
C SER A 99 0.88 3.41 17.65
N TYR A 100 0.06 2.63 16.94
CA TYR A 100 -1.26 3.07 16.48
C TYR A 100 -2.19 3.41 17.66
N ALA A 101 -2.30 2.53 18.66
CA ALA A 101 -3.12 2.75 19.84
C ALA A 101 -2.66 4.01 20.62
N TRP A 102 -1.35 4.19 20.78
CA TRP A 102 -0.78 5.39 21.38
C TRP A 102 -1.14 6.67 20.60
N GLY A 103 -1.12 6.60 19.27
CA GLY A 103 -1.57 7.69 18.40
C GLY A 103 -3.04 8.04 18.59
N TYR A 104 -3.90 7.06 18.86
CA TYR A 104 -5.31 7.30 19.18
C TYR A 104 -5.50 7.96 20.54
N TYR A 105 -4.68 7.61 21.53
CA TYR A 105 -4.73 8.18 22.88
C TYR A 105 -4.29 9.65 22.90
N THR A 106 -3.36 10.02 22.00
CA THR A 106 -2.75 11.36 21.94
C THR A 106 -3.39 12.27 20.90
N GLY A 107 -3.88 11.74 19.77
CA GLY A 107 -4.19 12.52 18.57
C GLY A 107 -5.66 12.61 18.16
N GLY A 108 -6.58 12.02 18.93
CA GLY A 108 -8.03 12.09 18.68
C GLY A 108 -8.87 12.70 19.80
N CYS A 109 -8.29 12.84 20.99
CA CYS A 109 -8.99 13.25 22.21
C CYS A 109 -8.69 14.69 22.64
N ALA A 110 -7.59 15.26 22.15
CA ALA A 110 -7.16 16.62 22.46
C ALA A 110 -7.74 17.68 21.51
N GLN A 111 -8.61 17.29 20.57
CA GLN A 111 -9.12 18.18 19.53
C GLN A 111 -10.39 18.95 19.93
N ASP A 112 -11.05 18.57 21.04
CA ASP A 112 -12.25 19.27 21.53
C ASP A 112 -11.95 20.36 22.59
N ASP A 113 -10.69 20.49 23.03
CA ASP A 113 -10.25 21.60 23.87
C ASP A 113 -9.23 22.46 23.10
N GLY A 114 -9.71 23.50 22.41
CA GLY A 114 -8.97 24.71 22.10
C GLY A 114 -7.70 24.56 21.23
N GLU A 115 -7.84 24.80 19.94
CA GLU A 115 -7.01 25.74 19.15
C GLU A 115 -5.58 26.06 19.65
N ARG A 116 -4.69 25.08 19.90
CA ARG A 116 -3.23 25.36 20.01
C ARG A 116 -2.25 24.19 20.00
N THR A 117 -2.41 23.17 19.16
CA THR A 117 -1.32 22.16 19.05
C THR A 117 -1.18 21.47 17.70
N ALA A 118 -1.04 22.25 16.62
CA ALA A 118 -0.69 21.73 15.29
C ALA A 118 0.81 21.41 15.08
N HIS A 119 1.66 21.58 16.11
CA HIS A 119 3.13 21.49 15.94
C HIS A 119 3.84 20.24 16.47
N VAL A 120 3.15 19.22 17.00
CA VAL A 120 3.83 18.02 17.57
C VAL A 120 3.33 16.70 16.98
N ARG A 121 2.97 16.68 15.69
CA ARG A 121 2.55 15.45 14.98
C ARG A 121 3.53 14.97 13.91
N LEU A 122 4.85 15.15 14.10
CA LEU A 122 5.83 14.72 13.09
C LEU A 122 7.18 14.22 13.64
N ARG A 123 7.19 13.38 14.67
CA ARG A 123 8.40 12.61 15.05
C ARG A 123 8.02 11.27 15.70
N ALA A 124 7.74 10.24 14.89
CA ALA A 124 7.96 8.84 15.29
C ALA A 124 7.78 7.82 14.15
N THR A 125 6.97 8.08 13.11
CA THR A 125 6.67 7.05 12.09
C THR A 125 6.93 7.46 10.65
N VAL A 126 7.56 8.62 10.43
CA VAL A 126 7.93 9.11 9.09
C VAL A 126 9.46 9.08 8.94
N CYS A 127 10.02 7.87 8.85
CA CYS A 127 11.37 7.69 8.31
C CYS A 127 11.39 6.92 6.97
N LEU A 128 10.23 6.47 6.46
CA LEU A 128 10.11 5.84 5.13
C LEU A 128 9.16 6.57 4.15
N ARG A 129 8.61 7.72 4.54
CA ARG A 129 7.77 8.57 3.66
C ARG A 129 8.26 10.02 3.55
N ARG A 130 9.55 10.24 3.81
CA ARG A 130 10.18 11.57 3.78
C ARG A 130 10.80 11.84 2.41
N LYS A 131 9.98 11.95 1.36
CA LYS A 131 10.38 12.65 0.12
C LYS A 131 9.23 13.10 -0.80
N THR A 132 7.97 13.09 -0.36
CA THR A 132 6.82 13.49 -1.20
C THR A 132 5.74 14.26 -0.45
N ALA A 133 6.11 15.08 0.54
CA ALA A 133 5.16 15.96 1.21
C ALA A 133 5.82 17.31 1.53
N GLU A 134 6.34 17.94 0.48
CA GLU A 134 6.59 19.36 0.44
C GLU A 134 5.83 19.85 -0.79
N TYR A 135 4.55 20.15 -0.60
CA TYR A 135 3.71 21.03 -1.43
C TYR A 135 2.25 20.85 -0.98
N ILE A 136 1.51 21.96 -0.90
CA ILE A 136 0.07 22.10 -0.57
C ILE A 136 -0.22 22.25 0.94
N SER A 137 -0.22 23.50 1.40
CA SER A 137 -1.29 24.06 2.23
C SER A 137 -1.04 25.56 2.45
N TYR A 138 -1.64 26.41 1.61
CA TYR A 138 -1.92 27.81 1.94
C TYR A 138 -3.44 28.02 1.87
N CYS A 139 -3.97 28.59 2.95
CA CYS A 139 -5.24 29.32 3.13
C CYS A 139 -6.38 29.15 2.12
N GLU A 140 -7.54 28.71 2.60
CA GLU A 140 -8.82 29.32 2.22
C GLU A 140 -9.76 29.52 3.44
N PRO A 141 -10.62 30.55 3.43
CA PRO A 141 -11.30 31.06 4.62
C PRO A 141 -12.55 30.26 5.02
N GLN A 142 -12.72 30.16 6.34
CA GLN A 142 -13.92 29.66 7.01
C GLN A 142 -15.11 30.61 6.79
N GLU A 143 -16.00 30.32 5.84
CA GLU A 143 -17.37 30.82 5.97
C GLU A 143 -18.39 30.00 5.16
N LYS A 144 -19.44 29.59 5.88
CA LYS A 144 -20.73 29.01 5.46
C LYS A 144 -20.86 27.47 5.55
N LEU A 145 -21.91 27.11 6.31
CA LEU A 145 -22.61 25.82 6.40
C LEU A 145 -22.16 24.81 7.49
N LYS A 146 -21.94 25.30 8.72
CA LYS A 146 -22.43 24.57 9.91
C LYS A 146 -23.92 24.89 10.11
N LYS A 147 -24.79 24.21 9.36
CA LYS A 147 -26.23 24.18 9.64
C LYS A 147 -26.88 22.87 9.18
N SER A 148 -26.42 21.77 9.77
CA SER A 148 -27.25 20.57 9.99
C SER A 148 -26.52 19.69 11.00
N ALA A 149 -27.02 19.74 12.23
CA ALA A 149 -26.70 18.80 13.26
C ALA A 149 -27.35 17.44 12.93
N GLY A 150 -26.66 16.35 13.27
CA GLY A 150 -27.27 15.04 13.39
C GLY A 150 -27.08 14.11 12.19
N GLU A 151 -25.85 13.66 11.95
CA GLU A 151 -25.66 12.34 11.35
C GLU A 151 -24.36 11.72 11.86
N ILE A 152 -24.49 10.56 12.50
CA ILE A 152 -23.41 9.74 13.02
C ILE A 152 -22.57 9.30 11.81
N ARG A 153 -21.34 9.81 11.67
CA ARG A 153 -20.38 9.32 10.67
C ARG A 153 -20.00 7.88 11.00
N SER A 154 -20.73 6.93 10.40
CA SER A 154 -20.25 5.57 10.18
C SER A 154 -18.95 5.64 9.37
N MET A 155 -17.89 4.98 9.84
CA MET A 155 -16.62 4.92 9.13
C MET A 155 -16.81 4.04 7.89
N SER A 156 -16.51 4.61 6.71
CA SER A 156 -16.65 3.92 5.44
C SER A 156 -15.72 2.71 5.35
N GLY A 157 -16.29 1.57 4.99
CA GLY A 157 -15.56 0.38 4.61
C GLY A 157 -14.93 0.56 3.23
N PHE A 158 -13.94 -0.30 2.93
CA PHE A 158 -13.23 -0.39 1.65
C PHE A 158 -14.13 -0.59 0.40
N LEU A 159 -15.45 -0.76 0.58
CA LEU A 159 -16.43 -0.95 -0.48
C LEU A 159 -17.56 0.11 -0.53
N ASP A 160 -17.54 1.13 0.34
CA ASP A 160 -18.57 2.20 0.31
C ASP A 160 -18.43 3.18 -0.86
N GLY A 161 -17.44 2.97 -1.75
CA GLY A 161 -17.28 3.70 -3.01
C GLY A 161 -18.22 3.23 -4.13
N ILE A 162 -18.99 2.15 -3.94
CA ILE A 162 -19.99 1.69 -4.92
C ILE A 162 -21.38 2.16 -4.47
N ARG A 163 -21.61 3.48 -4.45
CA ARG A 163 -22.98 4.02 -4.55
C ARG A 163 -23.40 3.96 -6.00
N CYS A 164 -23.91 2.81 -6.43
CA CYS A 164 -24.64 2.69 -7.67
C CYS A 164 -26.08 3.15 -7.40
N GLY A 165 -26.37 4.41 -7.71
CA GLY A 165 -27.71 4.98 -7.57
C GLY A 165 -27.65 6.31 -6.85
N ASP A 166 -27.39 7.36 -7.62
CA ASP A 166 -28.18 8.59 -7.61
C ASP A 166 -27.96 9.23 -8.99
N CYS A 167 -29.00 9.18 -9.83
CA CYS A 167 -29.02 9.80 -11.14
C CYS A 167 -29.10 11.33 -10.99
N GLU A 168 -27.95 11.97 -10.80
CA GLU A 168 -27.77 13.39 -11.08
C GLU A 168 -26.74 13.55 -12.19
N CYS A 169 -27.23 14.05 -13.33
CA CYS A 169 -26.47 14.27 -14.55
C CYS A 169 -25.51 15.46 -14.42
N ASN A 170 -24.45 15.32 -13.63
CA ASN A 170 -23.21 16.06 -13.81
C ASN A 170 -22.03 15.16 -13.43
N VAL A 171 -21.62 14.33 -14.40
CA VAL A 171 -20.53 13.36 -14.22
C VAL A 171 -19.22 14.12 -14.26
N ASP A 172 -18.56 14.30 -13.11
CA ASP A 172 -17.17 14.74 -13.05
C ASP A 172 -16.26 13.63 -13.58
N TRP A 173 -16.07 13.62 -14.90
CA TRP A 173 -15.22 12.66 -15.63
C TRP A 173 -13.74 12.75 -15.21
N GLY A 174 -13.31 13.88 -14.63
CA GLY A 174 -11.93 14.10 -14.17
C GLY A 174 -11.53 13.21 -13.00
N GLU A 175 -12.28 13.26 -11.89
CA GLU A 175 -11.98 12.45 -10.69
C GLU A 175 -12.16 10.94 -10.94
N LYS A 176 -13.18 10.57 -11.72
CA LYS A 176 -13.40 9.16 -12.11
C LYS A 176 -12.25 8.64 -12.98
N ARG A 177 -11.71 9.45 -13.90
CA ARG A 177 -10.60 9.03 -14.76
C ARG A 177 -9.32 8.77 -13.97
N ASN A 178 -9.01 9.58 -12.97
CA ASN A 178 -7.83 9.37 -12.12
C ASN A 178 -7.93 8.07 -11.29
N THR A 179 -9.12 7.82 -10.75
CA THR A 179 -9.40 6.58 -10.00
C THR A 179 -9.30 5.36 -10.91
N ILE A 180 -9.93 5.40 -12.09
CA ILE A 180 -9.88 4.30 -13.07
C ILE A 180 -8.46 4.07 -13.57
N ALA A 181 -7.71 5.13 -13.89
CA ALA A 181 -6.35 5.03 -14.38
C ALA A 181 -5.40 4.42 -13.33
N SER A 182 -5.54 4.78 -12.06
CA SER A 182 -4.73 4.20 -10.98
C SER A 182 -5.05 2.73 -10.71
N ILE A 183 -6.33 2.34 -10.74
CA ILE A 183 -6.76 0.94 -10.60
C ILE A 183 -6.27 0.13 -11.80
N ALA A 184 -6.50 0.60 -13.03
CA ALA A 184 -6.10 -0.10 -14.24
C ALA A 184 -4.57 -0.31 -14.30
N ALA A 185 -3.78 0.72 -13.95
CA ALA A 185 -2.33 0.60 -13.87
C ALA A 185 -1.87 -0.39 -12.79
N GLY A 186 -2.51 -0.39 -11.61
CA GLY A 186 -2.21 -1.32 -10.54
C GLY A 186 -2.49 -2.77 -10.92
N VAL A 187 -3.62 -3.02 -11.59
CA VAL A 187 -3.97 -4.35 -12.11
C VAL A 187 -2.94 -4.83 -13.14
N LEU A 188 -2.56 -3.98 -14.11
CA LEU A 188 -1.56 -4.33 -15.11
C LEU A 188 -0.18 -4.63 -14.49
N PHE A 189 0.23 -3.84 -13.49
CA PHE A 189 1.48 -4.08 -12.78
C PHE A 189 1.45 -5.41 -12.02
N PHE A 190 0.35 -5.69 -11.33
CA PHE A 190 0.16 -6.94 -10.61
C PHE A 190 0.14 -8.15 -11.55
N THR A 191 -0.59 -8.09 -12.67
CA THR A 191 -0.63 -9.18 -13.64
C THR A 191 0.74 -9.47 -14.25
N GLY A 192 1.57 -8.44 -14.47
CA GLY A 192 2.94 -8.62 -14.95
C GLY A 192 3.79 -9.45 -13.98
N TRP A 193 3.78 -9.12 -12.68
CA TRP A 193 4.51 -9.90 -11.68
C TRP A 193 3.88 -11.26 -11.36
N TRP A 194 2.57 -11.38 -11.48
CA TRP A 194 1.88 -12.65 -11.29
C TRP A 194 2.33 -13.69 -12.32
N ILE A 195 2.40 -13.30 -13.60
CA ILE A 195 2.80 -14.20 -14.71
C ILE A 195 4.24 -14.72 -14.52
N ILE A 196 5.18 -13.88 -14.07
CA ILE A 196 6.56 -14.33 -13.88
C ILE A 196 6.71 -15.26 -12.66
N ILE A 197 5.91 -15.05 -11.61
CA ILE A 197 5.91 -15.92 -10.43
C ILE A 197 5.36 -17.29 -10.79
N ASP A 198 4.26 -17.34 -11.56
CA ASP A 198 3.70 -18.58 -12.09
C ASP A 198 4.72 -19.36 -12.93
N ALA A 199 5.42 -18.66 -13.85
CA ALA A 199 6.48 -19.25 -14.65
C ALA A 199 7.67 -19.75 -13.80
N ALA A 200 8.08 -19.01 -12.77
CA ALA A 200 9.18 -19.42 -11.90
C ALA A 200 8.85 -20.67 -11.06
N ILE A 201 7.58 -20.85 -10.68
CA ILE A 201 7.12 -22.05 -9.96
C ILE A 201 7.06 -23.26 -10.90
N MET A 202 6.61 -23.06 -12.13
CA MET A 202 6.49 -24.13 -13.13
C MET A 202 7.87 -24.65 -13.59
N TYR A 203 8.87 -23.77 -13.66
CA TYR A 203 10.22 -24.08 -14.15
C TYR A 203 11.30 -23.74 -13.12
N PRO A 204 11.48 -24.56 -12.06
CA PRO A 204 12.40 -24.27 -10.95
C PRO A 204 13.88 -24.54 -11.27
N LYS A 205 14.18 -25.20 -12.40
CA LYS A 205 15.56 -25.59 -12.76
C LYS A 205 16.24 -24.48 -13.57
N GLU A 206 17.49 -24.17 -13.24
CA GLU A 206 18.28 -23.14 -13.93
C GLU A 206 18.53 -23.43 -15.42
N GLU A 207 18.49 -24.71 -15.82
CA GLU A 207 18.68 -25.13 -17.22
C GLU A 207 17.50 -24.76 -18.12
N GLU A 208 16.30 -24.66 -17.55
CA GLU A 208 15.06 -24.33 -18.25
C GLU A 208 14.73 -22.84 -18.11
N PHE A 209 15.06 -22.24 -16.95
CA PHE A 209 14.83 -20.84 -16.69
C PHE A 209 15.97 -20.21 -15.87
N HIS A 210 16.80 -19.42 -16.53
CA HIS A 210 17.89 -18.73 -15.85
C HIS A 210 17.38 -17.60 -14.95
N HIS A 211 17.80 -17.61 -13.68
CA HIS A 211 17.49 -16.56 -12.71
C HIS A 211 17.85 -15.14 -13.17
N ALA A 212 18.82 -15.01 -14.09
CA ALA A 212 19.22 -13.73 -14.68
C ALA A 212 18.07 -13.03 -15.44
N TYR A 213 17.11 -13.78 -16.00
CA TYR A 213 16.00 -13.21 -16.77
C TYR A 213 15.04 -12.36 -15.93
N HIS A 214 14.97 -12.57 -14.62
CA HIS A 214 14.20 -11.71 -13.71
C HIS A 214 14.70 -10.26 -13.67
N THR A 215 15.99 -10.03 -13.96
CA THR A 215 16.59 -8.69 -13.96
C THR A 215 15.87 -7.75 -14.92
N CYS A 216 15.37 -8.28 -16.05
CA CYS A 216 14.63 -7.52 -17.05
C CYS A 216 13.34 -6.91 -16.45
N GLY A 217 12.56 -7.73 -15.75
CA GLY A 217 11.35 -7.27 -15.05
C GLY A 217 11.65 -6.28 -13.92
N VAL A 218 12.73 -6.47 -13.17
CA VAL A 218 13.16 -5.52 -12.13
C VAL A 218 13.50 -4.16 -12.74
N ILE A 219 14.26 -4.12 -13.84
CA ILE A 219 14.59 -2.86 -14.54
C ILE A 219 13.31 -2.17 -15.04
N ALA A 220 12.34 -2.93 -15.57
CA ALA A 220 11.05 -2.37 -15.97
C ALA A 220 10.28 -1.74 -14.80
N THR A 221 10.34 -2.32 -13.59
CA THR A 221 9.71 -1.70 -12.41
C THR A 221 10.39 -0.43 -11.94
N ILE A 222 11.72 -0.36 -12.01
CA ILE A 222 12.46 0.86 -11.70
C ILE A 222 12.05 1.94 -12.70
N ALA A 223 11.97 1.61 -13.99
CA ALA A 223 11.50 2.52 -15.03
C ALA A 223 10.05 2.99 -14.78
N PHE A 224 9.15 2.08 -14.40
CA PHE A 224 7.78 2.41 -14.01
C PHE A 224 7.73 3.45 -12.88
N LEU A 225 8.50 3.25 -11.81
CA LEU A 225 8.57 4.18 -10.70
C LEU A 225 9.17 5.53 -11.12
N MET A 226 10.23 5.52 -11.94
CA MET A 226 10.88 6.74 -12.42
C MET A 226 9.95 7.61 -13.27
N ILE A 227 9.22 7.01 -14.22
CA ILE A 227 8.28 7.72 -15.12
C ILE A 227 7.13 8.33 -14.31
N ASN A 228 6.61 7.57 -13.34
CA ASN A 228 5.45 7.96 -12.54
C ASN A 228 5.79 8.89 -11.36
N ALA A 229 7.05 8.94 -10.92
CA ALA A 229 7.52 9.86 -9.88
C ALA A 229 7.52 11.34 -10.31
N VAL A 230 7.64 11.61 -11.61
CA VAL A 230 7.63 12.98 -12.16
C VAL A 230 6.19 13.41 -12.46
N SER A 231 5.73 14.53 -11.92
CA SER A 231 4.40 15.08 -12.22
C SER A 231 4.33 15.62 -13.66
N ASN A 232 3.14 15.60 -14.26
CA ASN A 232 2.96 16.14 -15.61
C ASN A 232 3.14 17.67 -15.62
N GLY A 233 2.82 18.36 -14.52
CA GLY A 233 3.06 19.81 -14.35
C GLY A 233 4.55 20.19 -14.37
N GLN A 234 5.44 19.37 -13.81
CA GLN A 234 6.89 19.60 -13.85
C GLN A 234 7.49 19.46 -15.26
N VAL A 235 6.88 18.65 -16.12
CA VAL A 235 7.33 18.46 -17.51
C VAL A 235 6.92 19.64 -18.39
N ARG A 236 5.70 20.17 -18.18
CA ARG A 236 5.14 21.32 -18.91
C ARG A 236 5.81 22.64 -18.55
N GLY A 237 6.35 22.74 -17.33
CA GLY A 237 7.04 23.94 -16.87
C GLY A 237 6.14 24.94 -16.13
N ASP A 238 4.92 24.53 -15.78
CA ASP A 238 3.93 25.37 -15.08
C ASP A 238 4.18 25.46 -13.55
N SER A 239 5.23 24.80 -13.05
CA SER A 239 5.58 24.80 -11.62
C SER A 239 6.48 25.99 -11.28
N TYR A 240 5.98 26.89 -10.44
CA TYR A 240 6.69 28.08 -9.95
C TYR A 240 7.80 27.79 -8.92
N SER A 241 8.00 26.54 -8.48
CA SER A 241 9.13 26.15 -7.63
C SER A 241 10.27 25.51 -8.42
N GLU A 242 11.39 26.22 -8.50
CA GLU A 242 12.66 25.64 -8.90
C GLU A 242 13.23 24.81 -7.75
N GLY A 243 12.89 23.51 -7.72
CA GLY A 243 13.61 22.53 -6.90
C GLY A 243 15.04 22.33 -7.39
N CYS A 244 15.86 21.63 -6.58
CA CYS A 244 17.31 21.44 -6.81
C CYS A 244 17.72 20.83 -8.17
N LEU A 245 16.83 20.09 -8.86
CA LEU A 245 17.09 19.54 -10.21
C LEU A 245 16.50 20.38 -11.36
N GLY A 246 15.74 21.44 -11.06
CA GLY A 246 15.09 22.29 -12.06
C GLY A 246 14.17 21.52 -13.03
N GLN A 247 13.65 22.23 -14.04
CA GLN A 247 12.81 21.66 -15.10
C GLN A 247 13.61 20.73 -16.04
N THR A 248 14.87 21.08 -16.31
CA THR A 248 15.76 20.28 -17.16
C THR A 248 16.07 18.93 -16.53
N GLY A 249 16.30 18.87 -15.22
CA GLY A 249 16.55 17.62 -14.51
C GLY A 249 15.34 16.69 -14.48
N ALA A 250 14.13 17.22 -14.33
CA ALA A 250 12.90 16.43 -14.41
C ALA A 250 12.72 15.78 -15.80
N ARG A 251 13.07 16.50 -16.88
CA ARG A 251 13.04 15.96 -18.26
C ARG A 251 14.10 14.90 -18.50
N ILE A 252 15.33 15.10 -18.01
CA ILE A 252 16.40 14.10 -18.10
C ILE A 252 16.03 12.84 -17.32
N TRP A 253 15.49 12.99 -16.11
CA TRP A 253 15.03 11.87 -15.29
C TRP A 253 13.93 11.06 -15.98
N LEU A 254 12.94 11.75 -16.55
CA LEU A 254 11.86 11.13 -17.32
C LEU A 254 12.39 10.44 -18.58
N PHE A 255 13.34 11.04 -19.29
CA PHE A 255 13.99 10.45 -20.46
C PHE A 255 14.73 9.15 -20.12
N ILE A 256 15.51 9.14 -19.03
CA ILE A 256 16.18 7.93 -18.54
C ILE A 256 15.15 6.86 -18.19
N GLY A 257 14.05 7.24 -17.53
CA GLY A 257 12.95 6.32 -17.24
C GLY A 257 12.38 5.65 -18.49
N PHE A 258 12.10 6.43 -19.54
CA PHE A 258 11.63 5.90 -20.82
C PHE A 258 12.68 5.02 -21.52
N MET A 259 13.96 5.40 -21.51
CA MET A 259 15.04 4.58 -22.08
C MET A 259 15.13 3.22 -21.39
N LEU A 260 15.05 3.17 -20.06
CA LEU A 260 15.06 1.93 -19.30
C LEU A 260 13.82 1.07 -19.62
N ALA A 261 12.65 1.68 -19.78
CA ALA A 261 11.40 0.98 -20.08
C ALA A 261 11.40 0.35 -21.49
N PHE A 262 11.88 1.07 -22.51
CA PHE A 262 12.04 0.52 -23.85
C PHE A 262 13.19 -0.49 -23.91
N GLY A 263 14.28 -0.23 -23.19
CA GLY A 263 15.42 -1.15 -23.09
C GLY A 263 15.03 -2.50 -22.50
N SER A 264 14.22 -2.52 -21.44
CA SER A 264 13.72 -3.77 -20.85
C SER A 264 12.76 -4.49 -21.81
N LEU A 265 11.88 -3.77 -22.52
CA LEU A 265 10.97 -4.39 -23.49
C LEU A 265 11.72 -5.03 -24.67
N ILE A 266 12.72 -4.33 -25.23
CA ILE A 266 13.58 -4.87 -26.31
C ILE A 266 14.40 -6.07 -25.81
N ALA A 267 14.98 -5.97 -24.61
CA ALA A 267 15.73 -7.08 -24.01
C ALA A 267 14.84 -8.31 -23.77
N SER A 268 13.60 -8.13 -23.31
CA SER A 268 12.64 -9.23 -23.14
C SER A 268 12.26 -9.89 -24.46
N MET A 269 12.14 -9.10 -25.54
CA MET A 269 11.90 -9.60 -26.89
C MET A 269 13.10 -10.42 -27.40
N TRP A 270 14.32 -9.97 -27.13
CA TRP A 270 15.53 -10.72 -27.45
C TRP A 270 15.61 -12.04 -26.69
N ILE A 271 15.29 -12.03 -25.38
CA ILE A 271 15.27 -13.25 -24.56
C ILE A 271 14.26 -14.26 -25.11
N LEU A 272 13.06 -13.81 -25.49
CA LEU A 272 12.03 -14.67 -26.09
C LEU A 272 12.55 -15.35 -27.37
N PHE A 273 13.01 -14.58 -28.36
CA PHE A 273 13.40 -15.16 -29.64
C PHE A 273 14.76 -15.87 -29.58
N GLY A 274 15.76 -15.23 -29.00
CA GLY A 274 17.13 -15.74 -28.96
C GLY A 274 17.35 -16.87 -27.97
N GLY A 275 16.61 -16.87 -26.85
CA GLY A 275 16.75 -17.87 -25.78
C GLY A 275 15.78 -19.04 -25.87
N PHE A 276 14.59 -18.86 -26.48
CA PHE A 276 13.52 -19.86 -26.42
C PHE A 276 12.91 -20.26 -27.78
N VAL A 277 12.88 -19.39 -28.79
CA VAL A 277 12.24 -19.71 -30.09
C VAL A 277 13.23 -20.23 -31.13
N VAL A 278 14.42 -19.64 -31.22
CA VAL A 278 15.43 -19.96 -32.24
C VAL A 278 16.33 -21.12 -31.81
N THR A 279 16.30 -21.51 -30.54
CA THR A 279 17.20 -22.54 -30.00
C THR A 279 16.73 -23.93 -30.41
N ASP A 280 17.57 -24.71 -31.11
CA ASP A 280 17.28 -26.08 -31.58
C ASP A 280 17.14 -27.14 -30.45
N LYS A 281 17.11 -26.73 -29.19
CA LYS A 281 16.89 -27.62 -28.04
C LYS A 281 15.40 -27.97 -27.95
N LYS A 282 15.01 -29.10 -28.56
CA LYS A 282 13.62 -29.61 -28.60
C LYS A 282 12.95 -29.83 -27.23
N ASP A 283 13.73 -29.86 -26.14
CA ASP A 283 13.21 -30.12 -24.79
C ASP A 283 12.92 -28.85 -23.97
N LEU A 284 13.29 -27.64 -24.45
CA LEU A 284 12.97 -26.39 -23.77
C LEU A 284 11.58 -25.88 -24.16
N SER A 285 10.70 -25.72 -23.16
CA SER A 285 9.40 -25.09 -23.39
C SER A 285 9.56 -23.58 -23.67
N VAL A 286 8.76 -23.04 -24.58
CA VAL A 286 8.80 -21.62 -24.99
C VAL A 286 8.12 -20.70 -23.97
N TYR A 287 7.37 -21.27 -23.03
CA TYR A 287 6.53 -20.55 -22.08
C TYR A 287 7.29 -19.53 -21.19
N PRO A 288 8.47 -19.84 -20.61
CA PRO A 288 9.20 -18.88 -19.78
C PRO A 288 9.61 -17.61 -20.54
N GLY A 289 10.01 -17.75 -21.81
CA GLY A 289 10.31 -16.60 -22.67
C GLY A 289 9.09 -15.72 -22.92
N ILE A 290 7.93 -16.35 -23.14
CA ILE A 290 6.65 -15.65 -23.33
C ILE A 290 6.26 -14.90 -22.05
N ALA A 291 6.41 -15.55 -20.89
CA ALA A 291 6.13 -14.95 -19.59
C ALA A 291 7.00 -13.71 -19.31
N VAL A 292 8.30 -13.77 -19.58
CA VAL A 292 9.22 -12.62 -19.42
C VAL A 292 8.83 -11.45 -20.35
N PHE A 293 8.44 -11.74 -21.59
CA PHE A 293 7.97 -10.72 -22.52
C PHE A 293 6.68 -10.05 -22.04
N PHE A 294 5.66 -10.84 -21.67
CA PHE A 294 4.39 -10.30 -21.18
C PHE A 294 4.53 -9.55 -19.86
N GLN A 295 5.40 -9.99 -18.94
CA GLN A 295 5.73 -9.25 -17.73
C GLN A 295 6.19 -7.82 -18.06
N ASN A 296 7.17 -7.69 -18.95
CA ASN A 296 7.73 -6.39 -19.34
C ASN A 296 6.70 -5.53 -20.09
N ALA A 297 5.90 -6.13 -20.97
CA ALA A 297 4.84 -5.44 -21.68
C ALA A 297 3.77 -4.89 -20.71
N PHE A 298 3.28 -5.70 -19.76
CA PHE A 298 2.26 -5.25 -18.81
C PHE A 298 2.77 -4.17 -17.86
N ILE A 299 4.01 -4.26 -17.37
CA ILE A 299 4.62 -3.22 -16.54
C ILE A 299 4.79 -1.92 -17.34
N PHE A 300 5.22 -2.01 -18.61
CA PHE A 300 5.36 -0.86 -19.50
C PHE A 300 4.01 -0.17 -19.75
N PHE A 301 3.00 -0.92 -20.18
CA PHE A 301 1.67 -0.37 -20.45
C PHE A 301 0.99 0.15 -19.18
N GLY A 302 1.13 -0.54 -18.04
CA GLY A 302 0.66 -0.05 -16.75
C GLY A 302 1.29 1.29 -16.38
N GLY A 303 2.57 1.48 -16.68
CA GLY A 303 3.28 2.75 -16.52
C GLY A 303 2.71 3.87 -17.38
N LEU A 304 2.45 3.61 -18.67
CA LEU A 304 1.85 4.59 -19.57
C LEU A 304 0.41 4.95 -19.17
N VAL A 305 -0.39 3.95 -18.79
CA VAL A 305 -1.77 4.14 -18.31
C VAL A 305 -1.78 5.02 -17.07
N PHE A 306 -0.86 4.80 -16.11
CA PHE A 306 -0.77 5.65 -14.93
C PHE A 306 -0.32 7.07 -15.27
N LYS A 307 0.70 7.20 -16.14
CA LYS A 307 1.30 8.49 -16.50
C LYS A 307 0.35 9.39 -17.28
N PHE A 308 -0.32 8.85 -18.30
CA PHE A 308 -1.20 9.60 -19.20
C PHE A 308 -2.67 9.54 -18.80
N GLY A 309 -3.08 8.53 -18.03
CA GLY A 309 -4.45 8.40 -17.56
C GLY A 309 -4.79 9.37 -16.43
N ARG A 310 -3.80 9.82 -15.63
CA ARG A 310 -4.06 10.84 -14.61
C ARG A 310 -4.08 12.25 -15.20
N THR A 311 -5.12 13.01 -14.89
CA THR A 311 -5.10 14.46 -14.99
C THR A 311 -4.71 15.07 -13.66
N GLU A 312 -3.69 15.92 -13.71
CA GLU A 312 -3.32 16.79 -12.60
C GLU A 312 -4.07 18.10 -12.84
N ASP A 313 -5.18 18.30 -12.13
CA ASP A 313 -5.85 19.59 -12.13
C ASP A 313 -4.93 20.58 -11.44
N LEU A 314 -4.34 21.49 -12.22
CA LEU A 314 -3.70 22.69 -11.71
C LEU A 314 -4.85 23.51 -11.13
N TRP A 315 -4.88 23.67 -9.80
CA TRP A 315 -5.75 24.63 -9.14
C TRP A 315 -5.46 26.01 -9.74
N GLN A 316 -6.27 26.43 -10.72
CA GLN A 316 -6.28 27.76 -11.30
C GLN A 316 -7.28 28.64 -10.53
#